data_AF-A0A529XTW2-F1
#
_entry.id   AF-A0A529XTW2-F1
#
_cell.length_a   1.000
_cell.length_b   1.000
_cell.length_c   1.000
_cell.angle_alpha   90.00
_cell.angle_beta   90.00
_cell.angle_gamma   90.00
#
_symmetry.space_group_name_H-M   'P 1'
#
loop_
_entity.id
_entity.type
_entity.pdbx_description
1 polymer ?
#
loop_
_entity_poly.entity_id
_entity_poly.type
_entity_poly.pdbx_seq_one_letter_code
_entity_poly.pdbx_strand_id
1 'polypeptide(L)' 'MIKTLDRLLDHLTMYRLVLYYLAALLIAALVFSFLKLVPHDPTALVFTTALVLATCWITNKVFARIFEVPANGESVYIT' A
#
# COMPACT_ATOMS: atom_id res chain seq x y z
N MET A 1 -15.66 -24.11 -4.43
CA MET A 1 -14.84 -23.55 -3.34
C MET A 1 -13.45 -24.15 -3.44
N ILE A 2 -12.47 -23.33 -3.80
CA ILE A 2 -11.09 -23.79 -3.97
C ILE A 2 -10.48 -23.86 -2.57
N LYS A 3 -10.55 -25.03 -1.92
CA LYS A 3 -10.18 -25.23 -0.50
C LYS A 3 -8.78 -24.74 -0.14
N THR A 4 -7.87 -24.71 -1.12
CA THR A 4 -6.51 -24.21 -0.95
C THR A 4 -6.44 -22.68 -0.85
N LEU A 5 -7.25 -21.96 -1.63
CA LEU A 5 -7.35 -20.50 -1.55
C LEU A 5 -8.00 -20.06 -0.24
N ASP A 6 -9.08 -20.74 0.19
CA ASP A 6 -9.73 -20.45 1.46
C ASP A 6 -8.76 -20.61 2.64
N ARG A 7 -8.00 -21.71 2.67
CA ARG A 7 -7.00 -21.95 3.72
C ARG A 7 -5.88 -20.91 3.74
N LEU A 8 -5.52 -20.36 2.58
CA LEU A 8 -4.50 -19.33 2.47
C LEU A 8 -5.04 -17.97 2.92
N LEU A 9 -6.28 -17.63 2.54
CA LEU A 9 -6.96 -16.42 2.98
C LEU A 9 -7.24 -16.43 4.49
N ASP A 10 -7.60 -17.57 5.08
CA ASP A 10 -7.85 -17.70 6.52
C ASP A 10 -6.60 -17.37 7.37
N HIS A 11 -5.41 -17.47 6.79
CA HIS A 11 -4.15 -17.12 7.44
C HIS A 11 -3.66 -15.69 7.14
N LEU A 12 -4.35 -14.95 6.28
CA LEU A 12 -3.99 -13.58 5.90
C LEU A 12 -5.08 -12.60 6.36
N THR A 13 -4.68 -11.53 7.04
CA THR A 13 -5.62 -10.46 7.35
C THR A 13 -6.04 -9.75 6.06
N MET A 14 -7.27 -9.25 6.02
CA MET A 14 -7.79 -8.47 4.89
C MET A 14 -6.84 -7.31 4.53
N TYR A 15 -6.30 -6.63 5.55
CA TYR A 15 -5.32 -5.56 5.39
C TYR A 15 -4.05 -6.00 4.66
N ARG A 16 -3.48 -7.16 5.01
CA ARG A 16 -2.28 -7.69 4.35
C ARG A 16 -2.54 -8.09 2.91
N LEU A 17 -3.71 -8.68 2.64
CA LEU A 17 -4.11 -9.03 1.29
C LEU A 17 -4.19 -7.80 0.39
N VAL A 18 -4.84 -6.73 0.87
CA VAL A 18 -4.94 -5.45 0.14
C VAL A 18 -3.56 -4.82 -0.04
N LEU A 19 -2.71 -4.84 0.99
CA LEU A 19 -1.35 -4.31 0.90
C LEU A 19 -0.53 -5.05 -0.16
N TYR A 20 -0.58 -6.38 -0.21
CA TYR A 20 0.10 -7.16 -1.24
C TYR A 20 -0.42 -6.87 -2.64
N TYR A 21 -1.73 -6.68 -2.77
CA TYR A 21 -2.34 -6.31 -4.04
C TYR A 21 -1.88 -4.94 -4.53
N LEU A 22 -1.90 -3.92 -3.66
CA LEU A 22 -1.40 -2.57 -3.97
C LEU A 22 0.08 -2.58 -4.30
N ALA A 23 0.90 -3.31 -3.54
CA ALA A 23 2.32 -3.46 -3.82
C ALA A 23 2.56 -4.12 -5.19
N ALA A 24 1.80 -5.16 -5.54
CA ALA A 24 1.89 -5.81 -6.85
C ALA A 24 1.53 -4.85 -7.99
N LEU A 25 0.47 -4.06 -7.84
CA LEU A 25 0.09 -3.03 -8.83
C LEU A 25 1.17 -1.97 -8.98
N LEU A 26 1.75 -1.52 -7.87
CA LEU A 26 2.79 -0.50 -7.86
C LEU A 26 4.07 -0.99 -8.54
N ILE A 27 4.48 -2.23 -8.25
CA ILE A 27 5.62 -2.88 -8.91
C ILE A 27 5.33 -3.03 -10.41
N ALA A 28 4.13 -3.50 -10.79
CA ALA A 28 3.76 -3.65 -12.19
C ALA A 28 3.77 -2.30 -12.93
N ALA A 29 3.22 -1.24 -12.31
CA ALA A 29 3.23 0.11 -12.85
C ALA A 29 4.65 0.65 -13.03
N LEU A 30 5.54 0.42 -12.05
CA LEU A 30 6.96 0.77 -12.18
C LEU A 30 7.61 0.03 -13.34
N VAL A 31 7.47 -1.29 -13.41
CA VAL A 31 8.06 -2.11 -14.49
C VAL A 31 7.55 -1.65 -15.85
N PHE A 32 6.25 -1.43 -16.01
CA PHE A 32 5.69 -0.96 -17.28
C PHE A 32 6.10 0.47 -17.63
N SER A 33 6.23 1.35 -16.64
CA SER A 33 6.76 2.70 -16.80
C SER A 33 8.22 2.69 -17.25
N PHE A 34 9.07 1.83 -16.65
CA PHE A 34 10.46 1.62 -17.09
C PHE A 34 10.55 1.09 -18.52
N LEU A 35 9.65 0.19 -18.91
CA LEU A 35 9.55 -0.33 -20.28
C LEU A 35 8.88 0.65 -21.26
N LYS A 36 8.48 1.84 -20.80
CA LYS A 36 7.75 2.86 -21.59
C LYS A 36 6.44 2.34 -22.20
N LEU A 37 5.84 1.32 -21.58
CA LEU A 37 4.54 0.75 -21.97
C LEU A 37 3.36 1.58 -21.46
N VAL A 38 3.59 2.47 -20.49
CA VAL A 38 2.60 3.33 -19.85
C VAL A 38 3.12 4.78 -19.85
N PRO A 39 2.26 5.81 -20.05
CA PRO A 39 2.67 7.22 -20.10
C PRO A 39 2.93 7.82 -18.70
N HIS A 40 3.60 7.07 -17.84
CA HIS A 40 4.05 7.55 -16.52
C HIS A 40 5.57 7.57 -16.46
N ASP A 41 6.11 8.64 -15.87
CA ASP A 41 7.53 8.73 -15.55
C ASP A 41 7.81 7.88 -14.30
N PRO A 42 8.76 6.93 -14.34
CA PRO A 42 9.03 6.04 -13.22
C PRO A 42 9.54 6.81 -12.00
N THR A 43 10.27 7.91 -12.20
CA THR A 43 10.78 8.76 -11.11
C THR A 43 9.65 9.51 -10.41
N ALA A 44 8.69 10.02 -11.20
CA ALA A 44 7.50 10.67 -10.66
C ALA A 44 6.65 9.67 -9.86
N LEU A 45 6.50 8.43 -10.35
CA LEU A 45 5.73 7.39 -9.66
C LEU A 45 6.36 7.00 -8.31
N VAL A 46 7.69 6.88 -8.23
CA VAL A 46 8.38 6.62 -6.96
C VAL A 46 8.22 7.81 -6.02
N PHE A 47 8.40 9.03 -6.52
CA PHE A 47 8.30 10.24 -5.70
C PHE A 47 6.90 10.43 -5.12
N THR A 48 5.85 10.30 -5.93
CA THR A 48 4.47 10.47 -5.47
C THR A 48 4.07 9.37 -4.49
N THR A 49 4.50 8.14 -4.72
CA THR A 49 4.30 7.04 -3.76
C THR A 49 4.92 7.36 -2.40
N ALA A 50 6.20 7.77 -2.40
CA ALA A 50 6.91 8.12 -1.18
C ALA A 50 6.24 9.30 -0.46
N LEU A 51 5.80 10.30 -1.22
CA LEU A 51 5.10 11.47 -0.70
C LEU A 51 3.77 11.09 -0.03
N VAL A 52 2.97 10.24 -0.66
CA VAL A 52 1.68 9.77 -0.10
C VAL A 52 1.92 8.96 1.16
N LEU A 53 2.83 7.98 1.13
CA LEU A 53 3.14 7.16 2.31
C LEU A 53 3.65 7.99 3.48
N ALA A 54 4.53 8.97 3.21
CA ALA A 54 5.02 9.89 4.23
C ALA A 54 3.87 10.75 4.80
N THR A 55 2.99 11.26 3.95
CA THR A 55 1.85 12.07 4.36
C THR A 55 0.87 11.28 5.22
N CYS A 56 0.50 10.07 4.80
CA CYS A 56 -0.38 9.17 5.55
C CYS A 56 0.24 8.78 6.90
N TRP A 57 1.55 8.49 6.93
CA TRP A 57 2.25 8.13 8.16
C TRP A 57 2.33 9.30 9.15
N ILE A 58 2.72 10.48 8.67
CA ILE A 58 2.78 11.70 9.50
C ILE A 58 1.39 12.02 10.05
N THR A 59 0.37 12.00 9.18
CA THR A 59 -1.01 12.30 9.58
C THR A 59 -1.49 11.32 10.63
N ASN A 60 -1.38 10.01 10.40
CA ASN A 60 -1.78 9.00 11.39
C ASN A 60 -1.06 9.19 12.73
N LYS A 61 0.24 9.48 12.71
CA LYS A 61 1.03 9.70 13.92
C LYS A 61 0.65 10.97 14.69
N VAL A 62 0.40 12.06 13.97
CA VAL A 62 -0.05 13.33 14.56
C VAL A 62 -1.42 13.14 15.20
N PHE A 63 -2.37 12.53 14.50
CA PHE A 63 -3.71 12.30 15.02
C PHE A 63 -3.71 11.32 16.20
N ALA A 64 -2.99 10.19 16.11
CA ALA A 64 -2.85 9.25 17.23
C ALA A 64 -2.31 9.94 18.50
N ARG A 65 -1.39 10.90 18.34
CA ARG A 65 -0.81 11.63 19.46
C ARG A 65 -1.73 12.74 20.01
N ILE A 66 -2.47 13.43 19.16
CA ILE A 66 -3.41 14.49 19.58
C ILE A 66 -4.65 13.89 20.26
N PHE A 67 -5.18 12.80 19.71
CA PHE A 67 -6.42 12.18 20.18
C PHE A 67 -6.20 11.02 21.16
N GLU A 68 -4.95 10.73 21.53
CA GLU A 68 -4.58 9.65 22.46
C GLU A 68 -5.14 8.25 22.08
N VAL A 69 -5.27 8.00 20.77
CA VAL A 69 -5.81 6.75 20.21
C VAL A 69 -4.67 5.87 19.69
N PRO A 70 -4.75 4.52 19.80
CA PRO A 70 -3.75 3.63 19.21
C PRO A 70 -3.58 3.89 17.71
N ALA A 71 -2.33 4.10 17.27
CA ALA A 71 -2.02 4.30 15.86
C ALA A 71 -2.28 3.01 15.07
N ASN A 72 -3.06 3.09 13.99
CA ASN A 72 -3.29 1.94 13.12
C ASN A 72 -2.16 1.83 12.07
N GLY A 73 -1.18 0.97 12.34
CA GLY A 73 0.00 0.80 11.48
C GLY A 73 -0.30 0.22 10.09
N GLU A 74 -1.31 -0.64 9.94
CA GLU A 74 -1.60 -1.30 8.66
C GLU A 74 -2.39 -0.37 7.71
N SER A 75 -3.28 0.48 8.24
CA SER A 75 -4.11 1.39 7.42
C SER A 75 -3.32 2.48 6.68
N VAL A 76 -2.16 2.87 7.21
CA VAL A 76 -1.29 3.91 6.63
C VAL A 76 -0.81 3.53 5.23
N TYR A 77 -0.62 2.23 4.98
CA TYR A 77 -0.07 1.74 3.72
C TYR A 77 -1.15 1.45 2.66
N ILE A 78 -2.43 1.55 3.04
CA ILE A 78 -3.58 1.26 2.17
C ILE A 78 -4.30 2.56 1.75
N THR A 79 -4.18 3.61 2.56
CA THR A 79 -4.81 4.92 2.33
C THR A 79 -3.89 5.82 1.51
#